data_AF-A0A7K5G8S2-F1
#
_entry.id   AF-A0A7K5G8S2-F1
#
_cell.length_a   1.000
_cell.length_b   1.000
_cell.length_c   1.000
_cell.angle_alpha   90.00
_cell.angle_beta   90.00
_cell.angle_gamma   90.00
#
_symmetry.space_group_name_H-M   'P 1'
#
loop_
_entity.id
_entity.type
_entity.pdbx_description
1 polymer ?
#
loop_
_entity_poly.entity_id
_entity_poly.type
_entity_poly.pdbx_seq_one_letter_code
_entity_poly.pdbx_strand_id
1 'polypeptide(L)'
;MVDVTEKEMDNPTFRSDTVLSDVHLHCPNKRHLMVRLNAVGQPVFLSYFKLLRNTGDLASEKHVGEAATEEKHQYRGGDGRCDKDRNNLKGRELNSEGVEALLDDDGDLEVVRRPQSASDLEAEDLWRDIVYPVILMKGKEDAFEDEEQECTCSDVVKIEHTMATPLEDVGKQVWRAAFLLADYILFRQETFRCCSVLELGGGTGITSIIMGTVAKRVYCTDVGEDLLAMCEQNVALNKHLMEPGKGEVKVKELDWLKDEFCTDPEAPYSWSGEEIADLHEHCTVIMAADVFYDDDLTDALFRTLYRITQNLRNSCTVYLALEKLNFTLRHMDVTCEAYSHFRNTLNDLENLQDRKMKYSVEPIKLDFCQFLIYERIEQL
;
A
#
# COMPACT_ATOMS: atom_id res chain seq x y z
N MET A 1 26.21 55.51 -23.97
CA MET A 1 24.76 55.21 -23.99
C MET A 1 24.68 53.70 -23.92
N VAL A 2 24.21 53.18 -22.79
CA VAL A 2 24.36 51.79 -22.38
C VAL A 2 23.33 50.94 -23.11
N ASP A 3 23.82 49.83 -23.66
CA ASP A 3 23.09 48.79 -24.37
C ASP A 3 22.19 48.04 -23.37
N VAL A 4 20.90 47.96 -23.64
CA VAL A 4 19.92 47.28 -22.79
C VAL A 4 19.76 45.86 -23.31
N THR A 5 20.48 44.92 -22.70
CA THR A 5 20.21 43.50 -22.88
C THR A 5 18.93 43.14 -22.12
N GLU A 6 17.90 42.75 -22.86
CA GLU A 6 16.74 42.04 -22.32
C GLU A 6 17.23 40.78 -21.60
N LYS A 7 17.04 40.74 -20.29
CA LYS A 7 17.14 39.51 -19.50
C LYS A 7 15.96 38.64 -19.90
N GLU A 8 16.23 37.57 -20.66
CA GLU A 8 15.33 36.42 -20.69
C GLU A 8 15.06 36.00 -19.24
N MET A 9 13.79 36.05 -18.83
CA MET A 9 13.35 35.39 -17.61
C MET A 9 13.53 33.89 -17.83
N ASP A 10 14.39 33.27 -17.02
CA ASP A 10 14.35 31.84 -16.80
C ASP A 10 12.93 31.47 -16.38
N ASN A 11 12.16 30.89 -17.30
CA ASN A 11 10.94 30.19 -16.95
C ASN A 11 11.34 29.06 -16.00
N PRO A 12 10.77 28.99 -14.77
CA PRO A 12 10.99 27.84 -13.92
C PRO A 12 10.35 26.64 -14.63
N THR A 13 11.19 25.85 -15.29
CA THR A 13 10.77 24.58 -15.86
C THR A 13 10.56 23.68 -14.65
N PHE A 14 9.31 23.52 -14.20
CA PHE A 14 8.96 22.50 -13.20
C PHE A 14 9.18 21.13 -13.85
N ARG A 15 10.42 20.65 -13.79
CA ARG A 15 10.75 19.23 -13.92
C ARG A 15 10.51 18.58 -12.57
N SER A 16 9.25 18.46 -12.17
CA SER A 16 8.92 17.61 -11.04
C SER A 16 8.51 16.26 -11.61
N ASP A 17 9.49 15.38 -11.80
CA ASP A 17 9.30 13.94 -12.04
C ASP A 17 8.81 13.29 -10.73
N THR A 18 7.70 13.81 -10.21
CA THR A 18 7.12 13.39 -8.94
C THR A 18 6.11 12.29 -9.21
N VAL A 19 6.34 11.16 -8.58
CA VAL A 19 5.46 10.00 -8.57
C VAL A 19 4.46 10.18 -7.43
N LEU A 20 3.18 9.86 -7.68
CA LEU A 20 2.10 9.93 -6.71
C LEU A 20 1.46 8.56 -6.58
N SER A 21 1.27 8.10 -5.35
CA SER A 21 0.48 6.90 -5.08
C SER A 21 -1.01 7.21 -5.09
N ASP A 22 -1.74 6.45 -5.90
CA ASP A 22 -3.19 6.56 -6.03
C ASP A 22 -3.97 6.01 -4.83
N VAL A 23 -3.31 5.31 -3.91
CA VAL A 23 -3.92 4.73 -2.69
C VAL A 23 -4.63 5.82 -1.87
N HIS A 24 -4.10 7.04 -1.90
CA HIS A 24 -4.60 8.16 -1.08
C HIS A 24 -5.63 9.03 -1.80
N LEU A 25 -5.84 8.84 -3.11
CA LEU A 25 -6.79 9.65 -3.90
C LEU A 25 -8.26 9.28 -3.64
N HIS A 26 -8.53 8.11 -3.04
CA HIS A 26 -9.89 7.57 -2.90
C HIS A 26 -10.54 7.76 -1.51
N CYS A 27 -10.02 8.64 -0.67
CA CYS A 27 -10.63 9.01 0.61
C CYS A 27 -10.90 10.53 0.70
N PRO A 28 -11.85 11.10 -0.08
CA PRO A 28 -12.03 12.55 -0.23
C PRO A 28 -12.39 13.32 1.07
N ASN A 29 -12.58 12.64 2.19
CA ASN A 29 -12.90 13.24 3.49
C ASN A 29 -11.97 12.80 4.65
N LYS A 30 -10.87 12.09 4.38
CA LYS A 30 -9.90 11.77 5.42
C LYS A 30 -8.84 12.86 5.50
N ARG A 31 -8.66 13.43 6.69
CA ARG A 31 -7.53 14.33 6.98
C ARG A 31 -6.26 13.48 6.99
N HIS A 32 -5.44 13.61 5.95
CA HIS A 32 -4.06 13.12 5.98
C HIS A 32 -3.28 14.09 6.86
N LEU A 33 -2.94 13.67 8.07
CA LEU A 33 -2.23 14.51 9.03
C LEU A 33 -0.74 14.45 8.67
N MET A 34 -0.21 15.55 8.16
CA MET A 34 1.25 15.72 8.11
C MET A 34 1.75 15.75 9.55
N VAL A 35 2.58 14.78 9.91
CA VAL A 35 3.06 14.59 11.29
C VAL A 35 4.46 15.15 11.50
N ARG A 36 5.30 15.13 10.46
CA ARG A 36 6.69 15.63 10.49
C ARG A 36 7.25 15.87 9.10
N LEU A 37 8.44 16.46 9.05
CA LEU A 37 9.33 16.39 7.89
C LEU A 37 10.38 15.30 8.13
N ASN A 38 10.77 14.58 7.08
CA ASN A 38 11.90 13.65 7.14
C ASN A 38 13.25 14.40 7.05
N ALA A 39 14.36 13.66 7.05
CA ALA A 39 15.70 14.24 7.07
C ALA A 39 16.00 15.13 5.83
N VAL A 40 15.38 14.82 4.70
CA VAL A 40 15.52 15.54 3.43
C VAL A 40 14.45 16.62 3.22
N GLY A 41 13.56 16.85 4.20
CA GLY A 41 12.53 17.89 4.17
C GLY A 41 11.24 17.50 3.43
N GLN A 42 11.05 16.24 3.07
CA GLN A 42 9.78 15.73 2.52
C GLN A 42 8.73 15.62 3.63
N PRO A 43 7.45 15.96 3.35
CA PRO A 43 6.36 15.82 4.30
C PRO A 43 5.99 14.36 4.52
N VAL A 44 5.95 13.95 5.78
CA VAL A 44 5.52 12.62 6.22
C VAL A 44 4.10 12.73 6.77
N PHE A 45 3.22 11.87 6.29
CA PHE A 45 1.82 11.80 6.65
C PHE A 45 1.54 10.52 7.41
N LEU A 46 0.69 10.59 8.43
CA LEU A 46 0.16 9.42 9.12
C LEU A 46 -1.21 9.06 8.54
N SER A 47 -1.36 7.83 8.06
CA SER A 47 -2.62 7.29 7.53
C SER A 47 -3.08 6.05 8.29
N TYR A 48 -4.40 5.88 8.34
CA TYR A 48 -5.07 4.81 9.09
C TYR A 48 -5.84 3.91 8.12
N PHE A 49 -5.43 2.65 8.06
CA PHE A 49 -6.06 1.60 7.25
C PHE A 49 -6.83 0.64 8.15
N LYS A 50 -8.12 0.48 7.88
CA LYS A 50 -9.00 -0.38 8.67
C LYS A 50 -8.97 -1.81 8.12
N LEU A 51 -8.76 -2.77 9.01
CA LEU A 51 -8.89 -4.19 8.78
C LEU A 51 -10.36 -4.60 8.96
N LEU A 52 -10.89 -5.33 7.98
CA LEU A 52 -12.23 -5.89 7.97
C LEU A 52 -12.16 -7.31 8.55
N ARG A 53 -12.27 -7.46 9.88
CA ARG A 53 -12.35 -8.80 10.48
C ARG A 53 -13.73 -9.41 10.22
N ASN A 54 -13.73 -10.63 9.69
CA ASN A 54 -14.96 -11.40 9.50
C ASN A 54 -15.46 -11.84 10.88
N THR A 55 -16.59 -11.29 11.34
CA THR A 55 -17.16 -11.53 12.68
C THR A 55 -17.88 -12.89 12.78
N GLY A 56 -17.39 -13.90 12.05
CA GLY A 56 -18.06 -15.19 11.86
C GLY A 56 -17.62 -16.33 12.78
N ASP A 57 -16.36 -16.35 13.24
CA ASP A 57 -15.78 -17.55 13.86
C ASP A 57 -15.68 -17.50 15.40
N LEU A 58 -16.11 -16.41 16.04
CA LEU A 58 -16.12 -16.27 17.51
C LEU A 58 -17.46 -16.62 18.18
N ALA A 59 -18.49 -16.99 17.39
CA ALA A 59 -19.83 -17.28 17.91
C ALA A 59 -20.19 -18.78 18.00
N SER A 60 -19.35 -19.70 17.51
CA SER A 60 -19.69 -21.14 17.46
C SER A 60 -19.06 -22.03 18.55
N GLU A 61 -18.29 -21.50 19.50
CA GLU A 61 -17.66 -22.32 20.55
C GLU A 61 -18.13 -22.03 21.99
N LYS A 62 -19.20 -21.24 22.17
CA LYS A 62 -19.85 -21.10 23.48
C LYS A 62 -21.35 -21.25 23.35
N HIS A 63 -21.80 -22.51 23.41
CA HIS A 63 -23.02 -22.99 24.09
C HIS A 63 -23.47 -24.33 23.49
N VAL A 64 -22.74 -25.39 23.80
CA VAL A 64 -23.30 -26.75 23.83
C VAL A 64 -23.15 -27.25 25.25
N GLY A 65 -24.25 -27.21 26.00
CA GLY A 65 -24.29 -27.62 27.40
C GLY A 65 -25.62 -27.28 28.04
N GLU A 66 -26.54 -28.24 27.97
CA GLU A 66 -27.62 -28.50 28.95
C GLU A 66 -28.75 -27.47 29.07
N ALA A 67 -29.92 -27.82 28.53
CA ALA A 67 -31.00 -28.42 29.34
C ALA A 67 -32.29 -28.55 28.49
N ALA A 68 -32.76 -29.78 28.35
CA ALA A 68 -34.11 -30.10 27.93
C ALA A 68 -35.04 -30.10 29.16
N THR A 69 -36.20 -29.47 29.05
CA THR A 69 -37.54 -29.90 29.55
C THR A 69 -38.50 -28.72 29.37
N GLU A 70 -39.51 -28.87 28.50
CA GLU A 70 -40.95 -28.96 28.86
C GLU A 70 -41.49 -27.64 29.48
N GLU A 71 -42.46 -26.92 28.92
CA GLU A 71 -43.83 -27.33 28.66
C GLU A 71 -44.58 -26.33 27.74
N LYS A 72 -45.69 -26.84 27.20
CA LYS A 72 -46.63 -26.22 26.26
C LYS A 72 -47.37 -25.00 26.84
N HIS A 73 -47.80 -24.07 25.99
CA HIS A 73 -49.21 -23.63 25.96
C HIS A 73 -49.63 -23.07 24.59
N GLN A 74 -50.81 -23.51 24.16
CA GLN A 74 -51.49 -23.27 22.89
C GLN A 74 -52.42 -22.04 22.91
N TYR A 75 -52.93 -21.69 21.70
CA TYR A 75 -54.08 -20.85 21.31
C TYR A 75 -53.77 -19.35 21.19
N ARG A 76 -54.13 -18.60 20.13
CA ARG A 76 -55.23 -18.59 19.13
C ARG A 76 -54.67 -17.77 17.93
N GLY A 77 -54.91 -18.07 16.65
CA GLY A 77 -56.20 -18.05 15.96
C GLY A 77 -56.62 -16.61 15.60
N GLY A 78 -56.35 -16.13 14.37
CA GLY A 78 -56.80 -14.83 13.88
C GLY A 78 -56.34 -14.52 12.45
N ASP A 79 -57.19 -14.87 11.48
CA ASP A 79 -57.14 -14.55 10.05
C ASP A 79 -57.46 -13.06 9.78
N GLY A 80 -56.96 -12.51 8.67
CA GLY A 80 -57.64 -11.40 7.98
C GLY A 80 -56.87 -10.10 7.69
N ARG A 81 -56.47 -9.98 6.41
CA ARG A 81 -56.68 -8.84 5.48
C ARG A 81 -55.66 -7.70 5.31
N CYS A 82 -55.37 -7.50 4.02
CA CYS A 82 -54.85 -6.32 3.31
C CYS A 82 -55.49 -4.98 3.69
N ASP A 83 -54.67 -3.93 3.67
CA ASP A 83 -54.88 -2.64 2.99
C ASP A 83 -53.48 -2.00 2.80
N LYS A 84 -52.97 -1.78 1.58
CA LYS A 84 -53.16 -0.64 0.66
C LYS A 84 -52.97 0.75 1.30
N ASP A 85 -51.83 1.37 0.98
CA ASP A 85 -51.57 2.80 0.77
C ASP A 85 -50.08 2.90 0.33
N ARG A 86 -49.64 3.15 -0.90
CA ARG A 86 -49.90 4.14 -1.97
C ARG A 86 -49.62 5.60 -1.57
N ASN A 87 -48.35 6.01 -1.71
CA ASN A 87 -47.89 7.38 -1.99
C ASN A 87 -46.51 7.30 -2.68
N ASN A 88 -46.41 7.24 -4.02
CA ASN A 88 -46.28 8.37 -4.95
C ASN A 88 -45.28 9.47 -4.53
N LEU A 89 -44.02 9.33 -4.95
CA LEU A 89 -43.19 10.47 -5.36
C LEU A 89 -42.44 10.12 -6.65
N LYS A 90 -42.55 11.06 -7.60
CA LYS A 90 -42.26 10.95 -9.02
C LYS A 90 -40.77 10.77 -9.29
N GLY A 91 -40.47 9.82 -10.19
CA GLY A 91 -39.20 9.77 -10.91
C GLY A 91 -39.03 11.03 -11.76
N ARG A 92 -37.82 11.60 -11.71
CA ARG A 92 -37.40 12.69 -12.57
C ARG A 92 -36.61 12.03 -13.70
N GLU A 93 -37.28 11.88 -14.85
CA GLU A 93 -36.65 11.52 -16.12
C GLU A 93 -35.56 12.55 -16.43
N LEU A 94 -34.32 12.09 -16.59
CA LEU A 94 -33.23 12.89 -17.15
C LEU A 94 -33.32 12.76 -18.67
N ASN A 95 -33.70 13.84 -19.32
CA ASN A 95 -33.70 13.97 -20.77
C ASN A 95 -32.28 13.78 -21.31
N SER A 96 -32.12 12.80 -22.20
CA SER A 96 -30.86 12.38 -22.83
C SER A 96 -30.42 13.25 -24.03
N GLU A 97 -31.02 14.42 -24.25
CA GLU A 97 -30.86 15.18 -25.51
C GLU A 97 -29.98 16.44 -25.38
N GLY A 98 -29.17 16.57 -24.32
CA GLY A 98 -28.38 17.78 -24.05
C GLY A 98 -26.86 17.62 -24.04
N VAL A 99 -26.32 16.40 -24.16
CA VAL A 99 -24.88 16.13 -23.95
C VAL A 99 -24.08 16.20 -25.25
N GLU A 100 -24.69 15.89 -26.41
CA GLU A 100 -24.03 15.97 -27.72
C GLU A 100 -23.69 17.42 -28.16
N ALA A 101 -24.28 18.43 -27.52
CA ALA A 101 -24.05 19.84 -27.85
C ALA A 101 -22.91 20.50 -27.05
N LEU A 102 -22.21 19.73 -26.20
CA LEU A 102 -21.13 20.20 -25.35
C LEU A 102 -19.82 19.47 -25.64
N LEU A 103 -19.70 18.83 -26.80
CA LEU A 103 -18.47 18.13 -27.20
C LEU A 103 -17.76 18.95 -28.28
N ASP A 104 -16.46 19.15 -28.14
CA ASP A 104 -15.62 19.74 -29.19
C ASP A 104 -15.19 18.67 -30.23
N ASP A 105 -14.37 19.07 -31.20
CA ASP A 105 -14.05 18.26 -32.39
C ASP A 105 -13.28 16.95 -32.08
N ASP A 106 -12.68 16.81 -30.89
CA ASP A 106 -12.02 15.58 -30.44
C ASP A 106 -12.84 14.74 -29.43
N GLY A 107 -14.03 15.22 -29.06
CA GLY A 107 -14.98 14.49 -28.23
C GLY A 107 -14.88 14.77 -26.72
N ASP A 108 -14.17 15.82 -26.32
CA ASP A 108 -14.09 16.29 -24.94
C ASP A 108 -15.22 17.26 -24.60
N LEU A 109 -15.58 17.34 -23.31
CA LEU A 109 -16.63 18.26 -22.85
C LEU A 109 -16.13 19.71 -22.86
N GLU A 110 -16.73 20.56 -23.69
CA GLU A 110 -16.46 21.99 -23.81
C GLU A 110 -16.98 22.75 -22.57
N VAL A 111 -16.13 22.88 -21.54
CA VAL A 111 -16.48 23.59 -20.30
C VAL A 111 -16.30 25.10 -20.48
N VAL A 112 -17.38 25.82 -20.80
CA VAL A 112 -17.36 27.29 -20.85
C VAL A 112 -17.05 27.84 -19.46
N ARG A 113 -15.82 28.35 -19.27
CA ARG A 113 -15.46 29.06 -18.03
C ARG A 113 -16.37 30.28 -17.89
N ARG A 114 -16.99 30.40 -16.72
CA ARG A 114 -17.82 31.56 -16.36
C ARG A 114 -17.02 32.84 -16.62
N PRO A 115 -17.54 33.83 -17.36
CA PRO A 115 -16.83 35.08 -17.57
C PRO A 115 -16.57 35.73 -16.21
N GLN A 116 -15.30 35.91 -15.84
CA GLN A 116 -14.93 36.67 -14.66
C GLN A 116 -15.35 38.13 -14.89
N SER A 117 -16.23 38.63 -14.03
CA SER A 117 -16.56 40.05 -13.96
C SER A 117 -15.34 40.79 -13.41
N ALA A 118 -15.10 42.03 -13.82
CA ALA A 118 -14.03 42.86 -13.26
C ALA A 118 -14.16 43.08 -11.73
N SER A 119 -15.33 42.82 -11.14
CA SER A 119 -15.57 42.79 -9.69
C SER A 119 -15.10 41.51 -8.99
N ASP A 120 -14.81 40.44 -9.73
CA ASP A 120 -14.35 39.15 -9.18
C ASP A 120 -12.82 39.18 -8.95
N LEU A 121 -12.09 39.98 -9.72
CA LEU A 121 -10.64 40.16 -9.58
C LEU A 121 -10.24 40.95 -8.32
N GLU A 122 -11.10 41.85 -7.83
CA GLU A 122 -10.84 42.60 -6.59
C GLU A 122 -11.32 41.87 -5.33
N ALA A 123 -12.14 40.81 -5.48
CA ALA A 123 -12.69 40.03 -4.36
C ALA A 123 -11.94 38.72 -4.08
N GLU A 124 -11.25 38.14 -5.08
CA GLU A 124 -10.50 36.88 -4.88
C GLU A 124 -9.17 37.05 -4.13
N ASP A 125 -8.58 38.25 -4.13
CA ASP A 125 -7.30 38.53 -3.47
C ASP A 125 -7.39 38.83 -1.96
N LEU A 126 -8.60 38.91 -1.38
CA LEU A 126 -8.77 39.39 0.01
C LEU A 126 -9.23 38.34 1.04
N TRP A 127 -9.64 37.13 0.65
CA TRP A 127 -10.17 36.14 1.62
C TRP A 127 -9.91 34.67 1.30
N ARG A 128 -8.83 34.32 0.59
CA ARG A 128 -8.25 33.00 0.79
C ARG A 128 -7.30 33.12 1.97
N ASP A 129 -7.74 32.68 3.14
CA ASP A 129 -6.84 32.51 4.28
C ASP A 129 -5.63 31.72 3.77
N ILE A 130 -4.47 32.37 3.76
CA ILE A 130 -3.20 31.71 3.47
C ILE A 130 -2.99 30.76 4.64
N VAL A 131 -3.39 29.50 4.46
CA VAL A 131 -3.14 28.44 5.41
C VAL A 131 -1.66 28.12 5.32
N TYR A 132 -0.88 28.65 6.24
CA TYR A 132 0.48 28.18 6.48
C TYR A 132 0.37 26.81 7.15
N PRO A 133 0.83 25.71 6.53
CA PRO A 133 0.91 24.44 7.23
C PRO A 133 1.82 24.62 8.45
N VAL A 134 1.25 24.45 9.64
CA VAL A 134 2.01 24.49 10.88
C VAL A 134 2.79 23.18 10.94
N ILE A 135 4.11 23.26 10.79
CA ILE A 135 5.01 22.13 11.06
C ILE A 135 4.96 21.91 12.58
N LEU A 136 4.23 20.89 13.01
CA LEU A 136 3.98 20.65 14.44
C LEU A 136 5.27 20.33 15.20
N MET A 137 6.26 19.70 14.57
CA MET A 137 7.58 19.46 15.16
C MET A 137 8.66 19.25 14.06
N LYS A 138 9.87 19.77 14.30
CA LYS A 138 11.12 19.30 13.67
C LYS A 138 11.75 18.33 14.66
N GLY A 139 11.89 17.06 14.28
CA GLY A 139 12.02 15.91 15.19
C GLY A 139 12.92 16.08 16.43
N LYS A 140 12.34 15.75 17.59
CA LYS A 140 12.90 14.84 18.60
C LYS A 140 11.76 14.29 19.48
N GLU A 141 12.03 13.12 20.05
CA GLU A 141 11.18 12.21 20.82
C GLU A 141 10.25 12.92 21.84
N ASP A 142 9.07 12.32 22.04
CA ASP A 142 8.06 12.63 23.06
C ASP A 142 7.23 13.91 22.88
N ALA A 143 6.19 13.86 22.04
CA ALA A 143 4.97 14.67 22.23
C ALA A 143 3.83 14.25 21.29
N PHE A 144 3.08 13.22 21.64
CA PHE A 144 1.65 13.11 21.28
C PHE A 144 0.92 12.30 22.36
N GLU A 145 0.80 12.90 23.54
CA GLU A 145 -0.26 12.52 24.49
C GLU A 145 -1.51 13.35 24.13
N ASP A 146 -2.49 12.62 23.61
CA ASP A 146 -3.94 12.82 23.62
C ASP A 146 -4.58 14.11 23.07
N GLU A 147 -5.46 13.91 22.08
CA GLU A 147 -6.88 14.28 22.22
C GLU A 147 -7.77 13.44 21.27
N GLU A 148 -8.41 12.43 21.86
CA GLU A 148 -9.77 11.93 21.57
C GLU A 148 -10.05 11.25 20.20
N GLN A 149 -9.64 9.99 20.10
CA GLN A 149 -10.54 8.85 20.37
C GLN A 149 -9.68 7.59 20.31
N GLU A 150 -9.19 7.11 21.46
CA GLU A 150 -8.75 5.72 21.59
C GLU A 150 -9.95 4.83 21.31
N CYS A 151 -10.24 4.62 20.03
CA CYS A 151 -10.81 3.36 19.63
C CYS A 151 -9.67 2.37 19.93
N THR A 152 -9.86 1.56 20.95
CA THR A 152 -9.15 0.28 21.16
C THR A 152 -9.46 -0.68 20.00
N CYS A 153 -9.40 -0.17 18.77
CA CYS A 153 -9.69 -0.92 17.57
C CYS A 153 -8.40 -1.68 17.28
N SER A 154 -8.39 -2.94 17.70
CA SER A 154 -7.39 -3.95 17.33
C SER A 154 -7.25 -4.15 15.81
N ASP A 155 -8.01 -3.41 15.00
CA ASP A 155 -8.24 -3.65 13.59
C ASP A 155 -7.84 -2.42 12.75
N VAL A 156 -6.91 -1.59 13.22
CA VAL A 156 -6.37 -0.45 12.45
C VAL A 156 -4.86 -0.56 12.34
N VAL A 157 -4.37 -0.42 11.11
CA VAL A 157 -2.96 -0.29 10.74
C VAL A 157 -2.62 1.19 10.55
N LYS A 158 -1.60 1.67 11.24
CA LYS A 158 -1.11 3.05 11.19
C LYS A 158 0.17 3.11 10.36
N ILE A 159 0.22 3.89 9.29
CA ILE A 159 1.40 3.97 8.41
C ILE A 159 1.78 5.43 8.22
N GLU A 160 3.01 5.77 8.61
CA GLU A 160 3.76 6.92 8.14
C GLU A 160 4.25 6.66 6.72
N HIS A 161 4.03 7.62 5.83
CA HIS A 161 4.46 7.56 4.43
C HIS A 161 4.57 8.97 3.84
N THR A 162 5.16 9.09 2.67
CA THR A 162 5.12 10.29 1.84
C THR A 162 4.07 10.10 0.74
N MET A 163 3.32 11.16 0.44
CA MET A 163 2.26 11.09 -0.59
C MET A 163 2.84 11.14 -2.00
N ALA A 164 3.92 11.90 -2.18
CA ALA A 164 4.51 12.20 -3.47
C ALA A 164 6.04 12.29 -3.33
N THR A 165 6.78 11.63 -4.22
CA THR A 165 8.25 11.57 -4.16
C THR A 165 8.87 11.57 -5.56
N PRO A 166 10.16 11.91 -5.68
CA PRO A 166 10.96 11.46 -6.82
C PRO A 166 10.93 9.94 -6.97
N LEU A 167 11.32 9.44 -8.15
CA LEU A 167 11.34 8.01 -8.45
C LEU A 167 12.28 7.24 -7.51
N GLU A 168 13.42 7.82 -7.11
CA GLU A 168 14.36 7.17 -6.17
C GLU A 168 13.79 6.95 -4.76
N ASP A 169 12.70 7.63 -4.41
CA ASP A 169 12.11 7.65 -3.07
C ASP A 169 10.71 6.99 -3.02
N VAL A 170 10.29 6.30 -4.10
CA VAL A 170 8.95 5.69 -4.19
C VAL A 170 8.65 4.66 -3.12
N GLY A 171 9.67 4.06 -2.50
CA GLY A 171 9.51 3.15 -1.36
C GLY A 171 8.89 3.82 -0.13
N LYS A 172 8.95 5.16 -0.02
CA LYS A 172 8.33 5.93 1.07
C LYS A 172 6.81 6.08 0.89
N GLN A 173 6.26 5.70 -0.27
CA GLN A 173 4.83 5.72 -0.55
C GLN A 173 4.20 4.34 -0.28
N VAL A 174 2.87 4.28 -0.18
CA VAL A 174 2.15 3.01 -0.07
C VAL A 174 1.56 2.63 -1.43
N TRP A 175 1.76 1.40 -1.89
CA TRP A 175 1.35 0.95 -3.23
C TRP A 175 0.20 -0.05 -3.20
N ARG A 176 -0.60 -0.14 -4.28
CA ARG A 176 -1.83 -0.97 -4.31
C ARG A 176 -1.52 -2.46 -4.21
N ALA A 177 -0.44 -2.95 -4.81
CA ALA A 177 -0.09 -4.36 -4.71
C ALA A 177 0.34 -4.76 -3.30
N ALA A 178 0.82 -3.83 -2.48
CA ALA A 178 1.11 -4.09 -1.06
C ALA A 178 -0.18 -4.42 -0.28
N PHE A 179 -1.29 -3.71 -0.58
CA PHE A 179 -2.60 -4.05 -0.02
C PHE A 179 -3.14 -5.38 -0.55
N LEU A 180 -2.93 -5.66 -1.84
CA LEU A 180 -3.34 -6.93 -2.43
C LEU A 180 -2.64 -8.11 -1.76
N LEU A 181 -1.33 -7.99 -1.57
CA LEU A 181 -0.52 -9.01 -0.90
C LEU A 181 -0.93 -9.15 0.57
N ALA A 182 -1.19 -8.04 1.27
CA ALA A 182 -1.71 -8.05 2.63
C ALA A 182 -3.07 -8.76 2.74
N ASP A 183 -3.99 -8.52 1.81
CA ASP A 183 -5.27 -9.23 1.74
C ASP A 183 -5.08 -10.74 1.53
N TYR A 184 -4.15 -11.12 0.66
CA TYR A 184 -3.83 -12.53 0.41
C TYR A 184 -3.24 -13.21 1.64
N ILE A 185 -2.37 -12.52 2.39
CA ILE A 185 -1.81 -13.00 3.66
C ILE A 185 -2.93 -13.25 4.68
N LEU A 186 -3.85 -12.31 4.83
CA LEU A 186 -4.99 -12.42 5.74
C LEU A 186 -6.01 -13.47 5.30
N PHE A 187 -6.12 -13.75 4.00
CA PHE A 187 -6.91 -14.84 3.47
C PHE A 187 -6.30 -16.21 3.76
N ARG A 188 -4.96 -16.32 3.68
CA ARG A 188 -4.20 -17.58 3.77
C ARG A 188 -3.40 -17.69 5.07
N GLN A 189 -3.93 -17.19 6.18
CA GLN A 189 -3.22 -17.14 7.46
C GLN A 189 -2.57 -18.47 7.86
N GLU A 190 -3.29 -19.59 7.74
CA GLU A 190 -2.75 -20.91 8.08
C GLU A 190 -1.56 -21.34 7.20
N THR A 191 -1.42 -20.80 5.98
CA THR A 191 -0.26 -21.06 5.11
C THR A 191 1.00 -20.35 5.63
N PHE A 192 0.84 -19.17 6.23
CA PHE A 192 1.95 -18.33 6.69
C PHE A 192 2.26 -18.51 8.18
N ARG A 193 1.43 -19.27 8.88
CA ARG A 193 1.58 -19.53 10.31
C ARG A 193 2.92 -20.18 10.58
N CYS A 194 3.66 -19.62 11.55
CA CYS A 194 4.99 -20.08 11.96
C CYS A 194 6.09 -19.99 10.88
N CYS A 195 5.85 -19.39 9.71
CA CYS A 195 6.88 -19.16 8.70
C CYS A 195 7.92 -18.14 9.17
N SER A 196 9.15 -18.28 8.66
CA SER A 196 10.13 -17.19 8.61
C SER A 196 10.09 -16.60 7.20
N VAL A 197 9.90 -15.29 7.13
CA VAL A 197 9.61 -14.56 5.89
C VAL A 197 10.68 -13.52 5.62
N LEU A 198 11.02 -13.33 4.34
CA LEU A 198 11.83 -12.21 3.87
C LEU A 198 11.00 -11.38 2.89
N GLU A 199 10.82 -10.10 3.18
CA GLU A 199 10.24 -9.14 2.23
C GLU A 199 11.36 -8.39 1.51
N LEU A 200 11.35 -8.41 0.18
CA LEU A 200 12.23 -7.63 -0.68
C LEU A 200 11.50 -6.35 -1.09
N GLY A 201 12.08 -5.18 -0.78
CA GLY A 201 11.51 -3.89 -1.18
C GLY A 201 10.25 -3.58 -0.38
N GLY A 202 10.34 -3.69 0.94
CA GLY A 202 9.19 -3.57 1.83
C GLY A 202 8.64 -2.15 1.95
N GLY A 203 9.39 -1.13 1.50
CA GLY A 203 9.00 0.26 1.54
C GLY A 203 8.56 0.70 2.94
N THR A 204 7.31 1.16 3.03
CA THR A 204 6.68 1.56 4.31
C THR A 204 6.49 0.41 5.32
N GLY A 205 6.65 -0.85 4.89
CA GLY A 205 6.57 -2.03 5.74
C GLY A 205 5.15 -2.58 5.95
N ILE A 206 4.14 -2.05 5.25
CA ILE A 206 2.74 -2.44 5.47
C ILE A 206 2.51 -3.95 5.31
N THR A 207 3.09 -4.57 4.29
CA THR A 207 2.97 -6.03 4.08
C THR A 207 3.67 -6.79 5.20
N SER A 208 4.88 -6.41 5.59
CA SER A 208 5.61 -7.00 6.71
C SER A 208 4.87 -6.88 8.04
N ILE A 209 4.21 -5.76 8.30
CA ILE A 209 3.37 -5.56 9.49
C ILE A 209 2.22 -6.56 9.50
N ILE A 210 1.50 -6.69 8.38
CA ILE A 210 0.41 -7.66 8.25
C ILE A 210 0.92 -9.10 8.35
N MET A 211 2.01 -9.43 7.67
CA MET A 211 2.65 -10.74 7.76
C MET A 211 3.09 -11.06 9.19
N GLY A 212 3.59 -10.07 9.93
CA GLY A 212 3.97 -10.20 11.33
C GLY A 212 2.80 -10.57 12.24
N THR A 213 1.55 -10.31 11.86
CA THR A 213 0.38 -10.77 12.64
C THR A 213 0.16 -12.28 12.56
N VAL A 214 0.81 -12.98 11.62
CA VAL A 214 0.58 -14.40 11.29
C VAL A 214 1.87 -15.23 11.38
N ALA A 215 2.97 -14.72 10.82
CA ALA A 215 4.25 -15.39 10.74
C ALA A 215 4.98 -15.44 12.08
N LYS A 216 6.00 -16.31 12.19
CA LYS A 216 6.88 -16.33 13.36
C LYS A 216 7.81 -15.12 13.34
N ARG A 217 8.42 -14.87 12.18
CA ARG A 217 9.42 -13.82 11.96
C ARG A 217 9.32 -13.28 10.53
N VAL A 218 9.57 -11.98 10.38
CA VAL A 218 9.66 -11.29 9.10
C VAL A 218 10.92 -10.45 9.09
N TYR A 219 11.76 -10.60 8.08
CA TYR A 219 12.81 -9.65 7.73
C TYR A 219 12.26 -8.72 6.65
N CYS A 220 11.92 -7.49 7.03
CA CYS A 220 11.50 -6.44 6.10
C CYS A 220 12.75 -5.75 5.57
N THR A 221 12.97 -5.76 4.25
CA THR A 221 14.20 -5.22 3.67
C THR A 221 13.96 -4.17 2.61
N ASP A 222 14.81 -3.16 2.60
CA ASP A 222 14.85 -2.09 1.60
C ASP A 222 16.22 -1.39 1.62
N VAL A 223 16.37 -0.27 0.92
CA VAL A 223 17.55 0.59 0.92
C VAL A 223 17.22 2.01 1.37
N GLY A 224 18.22 2.69 1.95
CA GLY A 224 18.10 4.08 2.40
C GLY A 224 17.69 4.20 3.87
N GLU A 225 18.56 4.81 4.66
CA GLU A 225 18.38 4.95 6.12
C GLU A 225 17.07 5.64 6.51
N ASP A 226 16.68 6.70 5.78
CA ASP A 226 15.44 7.44 6.04
C ASP A 226 14.17 6.58 5.80
N LEU A 227 14.20 5.73 4.77
CA LEU A 227 13.11 4.79 4.47
C LEU A 227 13.05 3.66 5.50
N LEU A 228 14.20 3.06 5.83
CA LEU A 228 14.28 2.00 6.83
C LEU A 228 13.85 2.49 8.22
N ALA A 229 14.21 3.73 8.60
CA ALA A 229 13.73 4.36 9.83
C ALA A 229 12.22 4.60 9.83
N MET A 230 11.64 5.03 8.69
CA MET A 230 10.18 5.12 8.54
C MET A 230 9.51 3.75 8.68
N CYS A 231 10.08 2.72 8.06
CA CYS A 231 9.57 1.35 8.15
C CYS A 231 9.63 0.82 9.60
N GLU A 232 10.74 1.03 10.31
CA GLU A 232 10.88 0.64 11.72
C GLU A 232 9.88 1.37 12.62
N GLN A 233 9.66 2.67 12.38
CA GLN A 233 8.63 3.44 13.07
C GLN A 233 7.23 2.88 12.81
N ASN A 234 6.93 2.49 11.56
CA ASN A 234 5.66 1.86 11.22
C ASN A 234 5.47 0.51 11.92
N VAL A 235 6.52 -0.31 12.00
CA VAL A 235 6.49 -1.56 12.78
C VAL A 235 6.18 -1.24 14.25
N ALA A 236 6.82 -0.23 14.83
CA ALA A 236 6.58 0.19 16.22
C ALA A 236 5.14 0.67 16.46
N LEU A 237 4.58 1.46 15.54
CA LEU A 237 3.20 1.97 15.61
C LEU A 237 2.12 0.87 15.56
N ASN A 238 2.48 -0.32 15.10
CA ASN A 238 1.55 -1.45 14.89
C ASN A 238 1.84 -2.67 15.76
N LYS A 239 2.67 -2.54 16.81
CA LYS A 239 2.95 -3.64 17.75
C LYS A 239 1.68 -4.20 18.41
N HIS A 240 0.61 -3.42 18.53
CA HIS A 240 -0.68 -3.87 19.07
C HIS A 240 -1.38 -4.93 18.20
N LEU A 241 -0.99 -5.08 16.93
CA LEU A 241 -1.55 -6.09 16.02
C LEU A 241 -0.86 -7.47 16.15
N MET A 242 0.30 -7.52 16.80
CA MET A 242 1.13 -8.72 16.90
C MET A 242 0.94 -9.38 18.28
N GLU A 243 0.84 -10.71 18.32
CA GLU A 243 0.73 -11.43 19.60
C GLU A 243 2.03 -11.29 20.43
N PRO A 244 1.97 -10.99 21.74
CA PRO A 244 3.18 -10.93 22.57
C PRO A 244 4.00 -12.22 22.49
N GLY A 245 5.26 -12.12 22.06
CA GLY A 245 6.17 -13.26 21.90
C GLY A 245 6.02 -14.05 20.59
N LYS A 246 5.21 -13.58 19.64
CA LYS A 246 5.15 -14.06 18.25
C LYS A 246 5.13 -12.86 17.29
N GLY A 247 5.38 -13.08 16.00
CA GLY A 247 5.25 -12.01 15.02
C GLY A 247 6.36 -10.97 15.07
N GLU A 248 7.62 -11.41 15.12
CA GLU A 248 8.76 -10.48 15.14
C GLU A 248 9.02 -9.92 13.74
N VAL A 249 8.92 -8.59 13.56
CA VAL A 249 9.34 -7.92 12.32
C VAL A 249 10.65 -7.18 12.56
N LYS A 250 11.68 -7.51 11.78
CA LYS A 250 12.99 -6.88 11.81
C LYS A 250 13.23 -6.12 10.51
N VAL A 251 13.57 -4.83 10.62
CA VAL A 251 13.91 -4.00 9.47
C VAL A 251 15.41 -4.07 9.23
N LYS A 252 15.83 -4.33 7.98
CA LYS A 252 17.24 -4.51 7.59
C LYS A 252 17.54 -3.92 6.21
N GLU A 253 18.77 -3.45 6.00
CA GLU A 253 19.21 -3.03 4.67
C GLU A 253 19.43 -4.26 3.77
N LEU A 254 18.85 -4.27 2.57
CA LEU A 254 19.23 -5.21 1.52
C LEU A 254 19.25 -4.50 0.17
N ASP A 255 20.45 -4.09 -0.24
CA ASP A 255 20.68 -3.51 -1.55
C ASP A 255 20.87 -4.61 -2.60
N TRP A 256 19.93 -4.70 -3.55
CA TRP A 256 19.95 -5.71 -4.60
C TRP A 256 21.11 -5.51 -5.59
N LEU A 257 21.67 -4.29 -5.66
CA LEU A 257 22.81 -3.98 -6.51
C LEU A 257 24.15 -4.39 -5.89
N LYS A 258 24.15 -4.78 -4.61
CA LYS A 258 25.32 -5.31 -3.91
C LYS A 258 25.31 -6.84 -3.88
N ASP A 259 26.49 -7.44 -3.93
CA ASP A 259 26.67 -8.90 -3.96
C ASP A 259 26.55 -9.59 -2.60
N GLU A 260 26.59 -8.84 -1.49
CA GLU A 260 26.59 -9.35 -0.13
C GLU A 260 25.62 -8.57 0.79
N PHE A 261 25.23 -9.19 1.90
CA PHE A 261 24.51 -8.48 2.97
C PHE A 261 25.41 -7.42 3.61
N CYS A 262 24.85 -6.26 3.95
CA CYS A 262 25.58 -5.25 4.73
C CYS A 262 25.77 -5.77 6.17
N THR A 263 27.00 -6.12 6.55
CA THR A 263 27.33 -6.62 7.91
C THR A 263 28.21 -5.66 8.70
N ASP A 264 28.28 -4.40 8.30
CA ASP A 264 29.05 -3.37 9.02
C ASP A 264 28.33 -3.03 10.34
N PRO A 265 28.92 -3.30 11.52
CA PRO A 265 28.29 -3.03 12.81
C PRO A 265 27.99 -1.55 13.05
N GLU A 266 28.69 -0.64 12.36
CA GLU A 266 28.48 0.80 12.47
C GLU A 266 27.41 1.31 11.51
N ALA A 267 27.03 0.52 10.49
CA ALA A 267 25.98 0.88 9.57
C ALA A 267 24.60 0.62 10.20
N PRO A 268 23.66 1.58 10.15
CA PRO A 268 22.31 1.36 10.62
C PRO A 268 21.64 0.25 9.80
N TYR A 269 20.75 -0.52 10.43
CA TYR A 269 20.02 -1.62 9.79
C TYR A 269 20.89 -2.74 9.19
N SER A 270 22.16 -2.82 9.57
CA SER A 270 23.05 -3.90 9.14
C SER A 270 22.61 -5.27 9.69
N TRP A 271 23.02 -6.31 8.99
CA TRP A 271 22.79 -7.71 9.34
C TRP A 271 23.87 -8.22 10.27
N SER A 272 23.47 -8.94 11.31
CA SER A 272 24.42 -9.78 12.04
C SER A 272 24.62 -11.13 11.34
N GLY A 273 25.76 -11.77 11.59
CA GLY A 273 26.01 -13.14 11.10
C GLY A 273 24.97 -14.14 11.61
N GLU A 274 24.42 -13.92 12.81
CA GLU A 274 23.34 -14.75 13.37
C GLU A 274 22.03 -14.57 12.61
N GLU A 275 21.71 -13.36 12.17
CA GLU A 275 20.49 -13.08 11.40
C GLU A 275 20.56 -13.63 9.98
N ILE A 276 21.73 -13.56 9.35
CA ILE A 276 21.95 -14.19 8.03
C ILE A 276 21.86 -15.72 8.15
N ALA A 277 22.47 -16.30 9.20
CA ALA A 277 22.37 -17.74 9.45
C ALA A 277 20.92 -18.16 9.73
N ASP A 278 20.18 -17.38 10.52
CA ASP A 278 18.76 -17.64 10.80
C ASP A 278 17.91 -17.56 9.52
N LEU A 279 18.14 -16.56 8.67
CA LEU A 279 17.48 -16.43 7.38
C LEU A 279 17.73 -17.67 6.51
N HIS A 280 18.99 -18.07 6.35
CA HIS A 280 19.34 -19.24 5.53
C HIS A 280 18.80 -20.56 6.09
N GLU A 281 18.73 -20.71 7.41
CA GLU A 281 18.23 -21.93 8.05
C GLU A 281 16.70 -22.04 8.00
N HIS A 282 15.98 -20.93 8.21
CA HIS A 282 14.55 -20.97 8.52
C HIS A 282 13.63 -20.32 7.48
N CYS A 283 14.14 -19.51 6.54
CA CYS A 283 13.31 -18.83 5.56
C CYS A 283 12.58 -19.84 4.66
N THR A 284 11.26 -19.70 4.59
CA THR A 284 10.37 -20.57 3.79
C THR A 284 9.46 -19.77 2.86
N VAL A 285 9.39 -18.45 3.05
CA VAL A 285 8.59 -17.54 2.24
C VAL A 285 9.41 -16.30 1.93
N ILE A 286 9.45 -15.92 0.66
CA ILE A 286 9.94 -14.60 0.22
C ILE A 286 8.75 -13.87 -0.38
N MET A 287 8.64 -12.56 -0.16
CA MET A 287 7.57 -11.76 -0.73
C MET A 287 8.06 -10.41 -1.23
N ALA A 288 7.38 -9.83 -2.22
CA ALA A 288 7.63 -8.48 -2.72
C ALA A 288 6.34 -7.91 -3.34
N ALA A 289 6.14 -6.60 -3.22
CA ALA A 289 4.97 -5.90 -3.76
C ALA A 289 5.39 -4.62 -4.50
N ASP A 290 4.97 -4.47 -5.76
CA ASP A 290 5.22 -3.28 -6.61
C ASP A 290 6.71 -2.88 -6.74
N VAL A 291 7.59 -3.88 -6.83
CA VAL A 291 9.05 -3.69 -6.97
C VAL A 291 9.56 -3.68 -8.42
N PHE A 292 8.67 -3.86 -9.40
CA PHE A 292 9.02 -4.02 -10.82
C PHE A 292 8.68 -2.77 -11.63
N TYR A 293 9.49 -1.73 -11.48
CA TYR A 293 9.31 -0.44 -12.18
C TYR A 293 10.56 0.02 -12.96
N ASP A 294 11.68 -0.68 -12.80
CA ASP A 294 12.96 -0.43 -13.48
C ASP A 294 13.63 -1.76 -13.85
N ASP A 295 14.20 -1.84 -15.05
CA ASP A 295 14.74 -3.09 -15.60
C ASP A 295 16.02 -3.54 -14.89
N ASP A 296 16.90 -2.59 -14.51
CA ASP A 296 18.16 -2.88 -13.81
C ASP A 296 17.87 -3.37 -12.38
N LEU A 297 16.91 -2.75 -11.70
CA LEU A 297 16.44 -3.19 -10.39
C LEU A 297 15.72 -4.55 -10.46
N THR A 298 14.95 -4.79 -11.52
CA THR A 298 14.31 -6.09 -11.75
C THR A 298 15.37 -7.19 -11.88
N ASP A 299 16.39 -6.98 -12.70
CA ASP A 299 17.49 -7.94 -12.86
C ASP A 299 18.25 -8.15 -11.55
N ALA A 300 18.50 -7.07 -10.80
CA ALA A 300 19.16 -7.11 -9.50
C ALA A 300 18.36 -7.91 -8.47
N LEU A 301 17.03 -7.75 -8.45
CA LEU A 301 16.14 -8.51 -7.59
C LEU A 301 16.21 -10.00 -7.90
N PHE A 302 16.15 -10.40 -9.17
CA PHE A 302 16.23 -11.82 -9.55
C PHE A 302 17.60 -12.44 -9.24
N ARG A 303 18.70 -11.69 -9.43
CA ARG A 303 20.04 -12.10 -8.97
C ARG A 303 20.09 -12.30 -7.45
N THR A 304 19.50 -11.36 -6.71
CA THR A 304 19.41 -11.43 -5.25
C THR A 304 18.56 -12.61 -4.79
N LEU A 305 17.41 -12.84 -5.43
CA LEU A 305 16.53 -13.96 -5.17
C LEU A 305 17.26 -15.29 -5.38
N TYR A 306 17.94 -15.44 -6.53
CA TYR A 306 18.76 -16.62 -6.81
C TYR A 306 19.86 -16.79 -5.74
N ARG A 307 20.57 -15.71 -5.38
CA ARG A 307 21.63 -15.74 -4.36
C ARG A 307 21.13 -16.19 -2.99
N ILE A 308 19.97 -15.71 -2.56
CA ILE A 308 19.42 -16.05 -1.25
C ILE A 308 18.90 -17.49 -1.28
N THR A 309 18.07 -17.83 -2.27
CA THR A 309 17.43 -19.14 -2.39
C THR A 309 18.43 -20.30 -2.50
N GLN A 310 19.56 -20.13 -3.20
CA GLN A 310 20.60 -21.18 -3.29
C GLN A 310 21.30 -21.47 -1.94
N ASN A 311 21.25 -20.53 -0.99
CA ASN A 311 21.83 -20.68 0.34
C ASN A 311 20.80 -21.09 1.40
N LEU A 312 19.51 -21.16 1.05
CA LEU A 312 18.48 -21.64 1.96
C LEU A 312 18.61 -23.13 2.19
N ARG A 313 18.41 -23.55 3.43
CA ARG A 313 18.38 -24.96 3.80
C ARG A 313 17.15 -25.69 3.28
N ASN A 314 16.03 -24.98 3.20
CA ASN A 314 14.72 -25.51 2.83
C ASN A 314 14.23 -24.89 1.52
N SER A 315 13.32 -25.59 0.84
CA SER A 315 12.57 -25.00 -0.27
C SER A 315 11.77 -23.80 0.22
N CYS A 316 11.67 -22.78 -0.62
CA CYS A 316 10.97 -21.54 -0.32
C CYS A 316 9.90 -21.26 -1.40
N THR A 317 8.82 -20.59 -0.99
CA THR A 317 7.79 -20.08 -1.91
C THR A 317 7.91 -18.56 -2.02
N VAL A 318 7.91 -18.04 -3.25
CA VAL A 318 8.04 -16.60 -3.52
C VAL A 318 6.68 -16.04 -3.93
N TYR A 319 6.20 -15.01 -3.24
CA TYR A 319 4.96 -14.30 -3.56
C TYR A 319 5.28 -12.92 -4.13
N LEU A 320 4.85 -12.66 -5.36
CA LEU A 320 5.07 -11.39 -6.04
C LEU A 320 3.70 -10.78 -6.37
N ALA A 321 3.44 -9.59 -5.85
CA ALA A 321 2.25 -8.81 -6.18
C ALA A 321 2.69 -7.57 -6.95
N LEU A 322 1.95 -7.22 -8.01
CA LEU A 322 2.28 -6.06 -8.83
C LEU A 322 1.07 -5.51 -9.56
N GLU A 323 1.04 -4.20 -9.76
CA GLU A 323 0.07 -3.50 -10.59
C GLU A 323 0.58 -3.36 -12.04
N LYS A 324 -0.22 -3.83 -13.00
CA LYS A 324 0.08 -3.77 -14.44
C LYS A 324 -0.32 -2.42 -15.01
N LEU A 325 0.43 -1.38 -14.68
CA LEU A 325 0.23 -0.06 -15.27
C LEU A 325 1.55 0.52 -15.75
N ASN A 326 1.55 0.93 -17.02
CA ASN A 326 2.41 1.96 -17.58
C ASN A 326 1.81 2.34 -18.93
N PHE A 327 1.34 3.57 -19.06
CA PHE A 327 0.89 4.12 -20.33
C PHE A 327 2.13 4.64 -21.06
N THR A 328 2.50 4.04 -22.18
CA THR A 328 3.66 4.54 -22.93
C THR A 328 3.20 5.57 -23.96
N LEU A 329 3.68 6.81 -23.82
CA LEU A 329 3.46 7.87 -24.82
C LEU A 329 3.98 7.47 -26.21
N ARG A 330 4.96 6.54 -26.28
CA ARG A 330 5.56 6.05 -27.53
C ARG A 330 4.64 5.13 -28.34
N HIS A 331 3.80 4.34 -27.67
CA HIS A 331 2.95 3.35 -28.34
C HIS A 331 1.46 3.71 -28.32
N MET A 332 1.06 4.77 -27.59
CA MET A 332 -0.34 5.13 -27.33
C MET A 332 -1.18 3.90 -26.92
N ASP A 333 -0.54 3.00 -26.18
CA ASP A 333 -1.09 1.73 -25.75
C ASP A 333 -0.69 1.48 -24.30
N VAL A 334 -1.51 0.72 -23.59
CA VAL A 334 -1.23 0.30 -22.20
C VAL A 334 -0.20 -0.83 -22.26
N THR A 335 1.05 -0.48 -22.57
CA THR A 335 2.18 -1.42 -22.59
C THR A 335 3.12 -1.09 -21.44
N CYS A 336 3.14 -1.95 -20.42
CA CYS A 336 4.09 -1.80 -19.33
C CYS A 336 5.42 -2.48 -19.69
N GLU A 337 6.41 -1.68 -20.11
CA GLU A 337 7.75 -2.14 -20.48
C GLU A 337 8.40 -2.89 -19.30
N ALA A 338 8.38 -2.30 -18.10
CA ALA A 338 8.87 -2.94 -16.87
C ALA A 338 8.15 -4.26 -16.54
N TYR A 339 6.83 -4.33 -16.74
CA TYR A 339 6.09 -5.60 -16.58
C TYR A 339 6.52 -6.64 -17.60
N SER A 340 6.75 -6.23 -18.85
CA SER A 340 7.20 -7.13 -19.91
C SER A 340 8.59 -7.68 -19.60
N HIS A 341 9.50 -6.83 -19.13
CA HIS A 341 10.82 -7.23 -18.66
C HIS A 341 10.74 -8.22 -17.48
N PHE A 342 9.96 -7.88 -16.44
CA PHE A 342 9.67 -8.80 -15.32
C PHE A 342 9.18 -10.17 -15.80
N ARG A 343 8.23 -10.22 -16.74
CA ARG A 343 7.68 -11.49 -17.26
C ARG A 343 8.73 -12.30 -18.02
N ASN A 344 9.60 -11.63 -18.78
CA ASN A 344 10.72 -12.28 -19.46
C ASN A 344 11.72 -12.85 -18.46
N THR A 345 12.16 -12.05 -17.48
CA THR A 345 13.12 -12.50 -16.45
C THR A 345 12.55 -13.64 -15.59
N LEU A 346 11.25 -13.60 -15.28
CA LEU A 346 10.57 -14.69 -14.57
C LEU A 346 10.52 -15.99 -15.41
N ASN A 347 10.28 -15.87 -16.71
CA ASN A 347 10.31 -17.02 -17.63
C ASN A 347 11.73 -17.58 -17.78
N ASP A 348 12.75 -16.73 -17.80
CA ASP A 348 14.15 -17.15 -17.82
C ASP A 348 14.53 -17.89 -16.53
N LEU A 349 14.04 -17.42 -15.38
CA LEU A 349 14.21 -18.11 -14.09
C LEU A 349 13.54 -19.49 -14.09
N GLU A 350 12.32 -19.60 -14.61
CA GLU A 350 11.59 -20.88 -14.70
C GLU A 350 12.31 -21.90 -15.61
N ASN A 351 12.92 -21.41 -16.69
CA ASN A 351 13.65 -22.24 -17.66
C ASN A 351 15.13 -22.43 -17.30
N LEU A 352 15.60 -21.97 -16.14
CA LEU A 352 16.98 -22.07 -15.73
C LEU A 352 17.42 -23.53 -15.56
N GLN A 353 18.46 -23.95 -16.30
CA GLN A 353 19.00 -25.31 -16.30
C GLN A 353 20.34 -25.42 -15.56
N ASP A 354 20.41 -25.00 -14.30
CA ASP A 354 21.67 -24.96 -13.54
C ASP A 354 21.95 -26.21 -12.69
N ARG A 355 21.02 -27.19 -12.68
CA ARG A 355 21.01 -28.42 -11.85
C ARG A 355 20.98 -28.20 -10.33
N LYS A 356 21.02 -26.96 -9.86
CA LYS A 356 21.03 -26.60 -8.43
C LYS A 356 19.62 -26.26 -7.97
N MET A 357 18.90 -25.49 -8.76
CA MET A 357 17.58 -24.98 -8.42
C MET A 357 16.55 -25.43 -9.45
N LYS A 358 15.30 -25.53 -9.01
CA LYS A 358 14.16 -25.77 -9.89
C LYS A 358 13.04 -24.83 -9.47
N TYR A 359 12.58 -24.03 -10.42
CA TYR A 359 11.50 -23.09 -10.23
C TYR A 359 10.23 -23.59 -10.91
N SER A 360 9.09 -23.21 -10.35
CA SER A 360 7.77 -23.40 -10.94
C SER A 360 6.95 -22.15 -10.65
N VAL A 361 6.36 -21.57 -11.67
CA VAL A 361 5.64 -20.31 -11.56
C VAL A 361 4.14 -20.57 -11.74
N GLU A 362 3.33 -20.12 -10.78
CA GLU A 362 1.87 -20.21 -10.85
C GLU A 362 1.22 -18.84 -10.61
N PRO A 363 0.34 -18.36 -11.51
CA PRO A 363 -0.43 -17.16 -11.26
C PRO A 363 -1.53 -17.41 -10.21
N ILE A 364 -1.61 -16.55 -9.20
CA ILE A 364 -2.65 -16.59 -8.18
C ILE A 364 -3.88 -15.84 -8.71
N LYS A 365 -5.06 -16.47 -8.62
CA LYS A 365 -6.32 -15.82 -8.97
C LYS A 365 -6.73 -14.85 -7.86
N LEU A 366 -7.40 -13.77 -8.24
CA LEU A 366 -7.95 -12.77 -7.31
C LEU A 366 -9.26 -13.23 -6.64
N ASP A 367 -9.42 -14.53 -6.39
CA ASP A 367 -10.62 -15.15 -5.81
C ASP A 367 -10.57 -15.23 -4.28
N PHE A 368 -10.08 -14.16 -3.64
CA PHE A 368 -9.98 -14.03 -2.19
C PHE A 368 -10.57 -12.72 -1.67
N CYS A 369 -11.03 -12.75 -0.41
CA CYS A 369 -11.67 -11.61 0.25
C CYS A 369 -10.73 -10.40 0.35
N GLN A 370 -11.35 -9.22 0.38
CA GLN A 370 -10.66 -7.97 0.66
C GLN A 370 -10.79 -7.66 2.16
N PHE A 371 -9.66 -7.44 2.84
CA PHE A 371 -9.56 -7.18 4.27
C PHE A 371 -9.15 -5.74 4.55
N LEU A 372 -8.48 -5.06 3.62
CA LEU A 372 -8.11 -3.65 3.71
C LEU A 372 -9.02 -2.79 2.81
N ILE A 373 -9.37 -1.59 3.26
CA ILE A 373 -10.18 -0.66 2.44
C ILE A 373 -9.26 0.10 1.47
N TYR A 374 -9.28 -0.31 0.20
CA TYR A 374 -8.64 0.35 -0.94
C TYR A 374 -9.39 -0.05 -2.22
N GLU A 375 -9.09 0.58 -3.35
CA GLU A 375 -9.70 0.20 -4.63
C GLU A 375 -8.88 -0.93 -5.29
N ARG A 376 -9.48 -2.12 -5.39
CA ARG A 376 -8.90 -3.25 -6.11
C ARG A 376 -9.35 -3.19 -7.58
N ILE A 377 -8.40 -2.89 -8.47
CA ILE A 377 -8.63 -2.75 -9.92
C ILE A 377 -8.22 -4.02 -10.69
N GLU A 378 -8.57 -4.10 -11.96
CA GLU A 378 -8.29 -5.27 -12.82
C GLU A 378 -6.80 -5.46 -13.14
N GLN A 379 -6.00 -4.41 -13.00
CA GLN A 379 -4.58 -4.39 -13.32
C GLN A 379 -3.72 -5.03 -12.22
N LEU A 380 -4.29 -5.34 -11.05
CA LEU A 380 -3.61 -6.00 -9.92
C LEU A 380 -3.36 -7.50 -10.10
#